data_AF-A0A2E4Y0D1-F1
#
_entry.id   AF-A0A2E4Y0D1-F1
#
_cell.length_a   1.000
_cell.length_b   1.000
_cell.length_c   1.000
_cell.angle_alpha   90.00
_cell.angle_beta   90.00
_cell.angle_gamma   90.00
#
_symmetry.space_group_name_H-M   'P 1'
#
loop_
_entity.id
_entity.type
_entity.pdbx_description
1 polymer ?
#
loop_
_entity_poly.entity_id
_entity_poly.type
_entity_poly.pdbx_seq_one_letter_code
_entity_poly.pdbx_strand_id
1 'polypeptide(L)'
;MNLRIFNRRREEIRKQAGEIPPGQLTQGNTVVMGMAAKYVRYFLVTCAVGIVACWYLLGQVDQDSDAYETLRSSAMIIFMGVVSLAVIYCLFRGAEFMEAKAVELDDREVFDDPDFPPSVQVRRYMQRAIFMIQLGYRLVSFAGICVVIGIIFVFKGMYAM
;
A
#
# COMPACT_ATOMS: atom_id res chain seq x y z
N MET A 1 11.33 23.36 -8.91
CA MET A 1 11.48 22.89 -7.51
C MET A 1 11.22 21.39 -7.37
N ASN A 2 10.16 20.83 -7.98
CA ASN A 2 9.83 19.40 -7.92
C ASN A 2 10.94 18.45 -8.41
N LEU A 3 11.68 18.80 -9.47
CA LEU A 3 12.77 17.97 -9.99
C LEU A 3 13.97 17.83 -9.03
N ARG A 4 14.28 18.86 -8.23
CA ARG A 4 15.36 18.78 -7.21
C ARG A 4 14.97 17.85 -6.06
N ILE A 5 13.71 17.92 -5.62
CA ILE A 5 13.19 17.04 -4.56
C ILE A 5 13.16 15.58 -5.05
N PHE A 6 12.76 15.36 -6.31
CA PHE A 6 12.74 14.03 -6.92
C PHE A 6 14.15 13.43 -7.07
N ASN A 7 15.12 14.23 -7.54
CA ASN A 7 16.51 13.80 -7.66
C ASN A 7 17.14 13.51 -6.29
N ARG A 8 16.86 14.34 -5.27
CA ARG A 8 17.34 14.12 -3.91
C ARG A 8 16.80 12.82 -3.31
N ARG A 9 15.48 12.55 -3.44
CA ARG A 9 14.89 11.28 -3.00
C ARG A 9 15.42 10.08 -3.77
N ARG A 10 15.70 10.24 -5.07
CA ARG A 10 16.31 9.17 -5.88
C ARG A 10 17.73 8.86 -5.44
N GLU A 11 18.51 9.86 -5.05
CA GLU A 11 19.84 9.67 -4.47
C GLU A 11 19.77 9.02 -3.08
N GLU A 12 18.82 9.41 -2.24
CA GLU A 12 18.56 8.77 -0.94
C GLU A 12 18.22 7.28 -1.11
N ILE A 13 17.33 6.94 -2.05
CA ILE A 13 17.00 5.54 -2.38
C ILE A 13 18.22 4.81 -2.95
N ARG A 14 19.06 5.47 -3.75
CA ARG A 14 20.29 4.87 -4.32
C ARG A 14 21.35 4.59 -3.25
N LYS A 15 21.45 5.43 -2.22
CA LYS A 15 22.33 5.21 -1.06
C LYS A 15 21.80 4.07 -0.20
N GLN A 16 20.52 4.09 0.16
CA GLN A 16 19.86 3.01 0.92
C GLN A 16 19.97 1.65 0.22
N ALA A 17 19.81 1.59 -1.11
CA ALA A 17 19.95 0.35 -1.88
C ALA A 17 21.39 -0.18 -1.97
N GLY A 18 22.40 0.63 -1.62
CA GLY A 18 23.80 0.20 -1.53
C GLY A 18 24.20 -0.21 -0.12
N GLU A 19 23.47 0.23 0.90
CA GLU A 19 23.73 -0.01 2.31
C GLU A 19 22.95 -1.21 2.88
N ILE A 20 21.75 -1.49 2.36
CA ILE A 20 20.91 -2.57 2.87
C ILE A 20 21.20 -3.87 2.10
N PRO A 21 21.63 -4.96 2.78
CA PRO A 21 21.82 -6.26 2.15
C PRO A 21 20.51 -6.80 1.55
N PRO A 22 20.53 -7.42 0.36
CA PRO A 22 19.38 -8.14 -0.16
C PRO A 22 18.91 -9.22 0.82
N GLY A 23 17.61 -9.36 1.01
CA GLY A 23 17.01 -10.29 1.97
C GLY A 23 16.76 -9.67 3.36
N GLN A 24 17.40 -8.53 3.68
CA GLN A 24 17.17 -7.81 4.93
C GLN A 24 16.14 -6.68 4.83
N LEU A 25 15.80 -6.26 3.60
CA LEU A 25 14.85 -5.17 3.35
C LEU A 25 13.43 -5.59 3.79
N THR A 26 13.06 -6.83 3.48
CA THR A 26 11.83 -7.43 3.99
C THR A 26 12.03 -8.04 5.35
N GLN A 27 13.16 -8.66 5.75
CA GLN A 27 13.27 -9.28 7.11
C GLN A 27 12.96 -8.30 8.25
N GLY A 28 13.46 -7.05 8.20
CA GLY A 28 13.12 -6.03 9.21
C GLY A 28 11.68 -5.50 9.11
N ASN A 29 11.08 -5.60 7.92
CA ASN A 29 9.70 -5.19 7.63
C ASN A 29 8.73 -6.39 7.58
N THR A 30 9.16 -7.63 7.80
CA THR A 30 8.36 -8.85 7.54
C THR A 30 7.18 -8.92 8.48
N VAL A 31 7.35 -8.36 9.68
CA VAL A 31 6.25 -8.18 10.61
C VAL A 31 5.21 -7.23 10.01
N VAL A 32 5.61 -6.07 9.48
CA VAL A 32 4.65 -5.09 8.91
C VAL A 32 4.09 -5.54 7.56
N MET A 33 4.89 -6.16 6.68
CA MET A 33 4.47 -6.69 5.38
C MET A 33 3.68 -7.98 5.51
N GLY A 34 4.04 -8.87 6.44
CA GLY A 34 3.29 -10.07 6.79
C GLY A 34 2.00 -9.76 7.53
N MET A 35 2.02 -8.78 8.44
CA MET A 35 0.80 -8.20 9.02
C MET A 35 -0.02 -7.53 7.93
N ALA A 36 0.56 -6.72 7.04
CA ALA A 36 -0.18 -6.10 5.94
C ALA A 36 -0.81 -7.16 5.04
N ALA A 37 -0.13 -8.25 4.67
CA ALA A 37 -0.73 -9.31 3.87
C ALA A 37 -1.88 -10.03 4.59
N LYS A 38 -1.73 -10.30 5.90
CA LYS A 38 -2.76 -10.95 6.72
C LYS A 38 -3.95 -10.03 6.98
N TYR A 39 -3.71 -8.79 7.41
CA TYR A 39 -4.73 -7.79 7.71
C TYR A 39 -5.37 -7.21 6.46
N VAL A 40 -4.65 -7.03 5.35
CA VAL A 40 -5.26 -6.55 4.09
C VAL A 40 -6.31 -7.54 3.61
N ARG A 41 -6.12 -8.87 3.76
CA ARG A 41 -7.20 -9.82 3.47
C ARG A 41 -8.45 -9.58 4.33
N TYR A 42 -8.28 -9.39 5.64
CA TYR A 42 -9.39 -9.07 6.53
C TYR A 42 -10.05 -7.73 6.16
N PHE A 43 -9.26 -6.69 5.90
CA PHE A 43 -9.76 -5.38 5.47
C PHE A 43 -10.48 -5.45 4.12
N LEU A 44 -9.98 -6.21 3.15
CA LEU A 44 -10.66 -6.42 1.86
C LEU A 44 -12.02 -7.11 2.06
N VAL A 45 -12.09 -8.14 2.91
CA VAL A 45 -13.34 -8.81 3.25
C VAL A 45 -14.30 -7.86 3.96
N THR A 46 -13.84 -7.13 4.99
CA THR A 46 -14.66 -6.16 5.73
C THR A 46 -15.17 -5.05 4.82
N CYS A 47 -14.35 -4.55 3.90
CA CYS A 47 -14.79 -3.52 2.97
C CYS A 47 -15.75 -4.06 1.91
N ALA A 48 -15.58 -5.31 1.44
CA ALA A 48 -16.54 -5.94 0.53
C ALA A 48 -17.91 -6.09 1.21
N VAL A 49 -17.93 -6.52 2.48
CA VAL A 49 -19.15 -6.54 3.30
C VAL A 49 -19.73 -5.12 3.45
N GLY A 50 -18.88 -4.11 3.68
CA GLY A 50 -19.31 -2.71 3.75
C GLY A 50 -19.98 -2.20 2.47
N ILE A 51 -19.43 -2.53 1.30
CA ILE A 51 -20.02 -2.17 0.00
C ILE A 51 -21.38 -2.87 -0.19
N VAL A 52 -21.46 -4.16 0.13
CA VAL A 52 -22.73 -4.91 0.05
C VAL A 52 -23.78 -4.33 0.99
N ALA A 53 -23.40 -3.95 2.22
CA ALA A 53 -24.28 -3.28 3.16
C ALA A 53 -24.75 -1.91 2.63
N CYS A 54 -23.85 -1.10 2.07
CA CYS A 54 -24.23 0.17 1.44
C CYS A 54 -25.17 -0.02 0.25
N TRP A 55 -24.94 -1.04 -0.59
CA TRP A 55 -25.84 -1.37 -1.71
C TRP A 55 -27.21 -1.85 -1.25
N TYR A 56 -27.25 -2.66 -0.20
CA TYR A 56 -28.51 -3.08 0.41
C TYR A 56 -29.29 -1.87 0.94
N LEU A 57 -28.63 -0.97 1.67
CA LEU A 57 -29.24 0.25 2.20
C LEU A 57 -29.71 1.19 1.08
N LEU A 58 -28.92 1.38 0.03
CA LEU A 58 -29.31 2.17 -1.15
C LEU A 58 -30.58 1.62 -1.83
N GLY A 59 -30.80 0.31 -1.80
CA GLY A 59 -32.01 -0.32 -2.32
C GLY A 59 -33.26 -0.09 -1.47
N GLN A 60 -33.13 0.46 -0.26
CA GLN A 60 -34.25 0.72 0.66
C GLN A 60 -34.62 2.20 0.77
N VAL A 61 -33.92 3.08 0.06
CA VAL A 61 -34.05 4.53 0.19
C VAL A 61 -34.47 5.14 -1.15
N ASP A 62 -35.39 6.12 -1.12
CA ASP A 62 -35.82 6.83 -2.32
C ASP A 62 -34.64 7.56 -2.99
N GLN A 63 -34.55 7.44 -4.32
CA GLN A 63 -33.43 7.94 -5.12
C GLN A 63 -33.27 9.47 -5.05
N ASP A 64 -34.34 10.21 -4.75
CA ASP A 64 -34.35 11.67 -4.67
C ASP A 64 -34.07 12.19 -3.24
N SER A 65 -33.76 11.31 -2.29
CA SER A 65 -33.51 11.72 -0.90
C SER A 65 -32.04 12.05 -0.62
N ASP A 66 -31.81 12.98 0.32
CA ASP A 66 -30.48 13.34 0.83
C ASP A 66 -29.73 12.12 1.41
N ALA A 67 -30.47 11.15 1.96
CA ALA A 67 -29.94 9.90 2.48
C ALA A 67 -29.32 9.04 1.36
N TYR A 68 -29.97 8.98 0.18
CA TYR A 68 -29.46 8.25 -0.98
C TYR A 68 -28.15 8.85 -1.50
N GLU A 69 -28.05 10.17 -1.65
CA GLU A 69 -26.81 10.83 -2.07
C GLU A 69 -25.65 10.62 -1.08
N THR A 70 -25.97 10.68 0.23
CA THR A 70 -24.99 10.48 1.30
C THR A 70 -24.46 9.04 1.33
N LEU A 71 -25.35 8.04 1.21
CA LEU A 71 -24.98 6.63 1.15
C LEU A 71 -24.22 6.27 -0.13
N ARG A 72 -24.60 6.85 -1.28
CA ARG A 72 -23.90 6.66 -2.55
C ARG A 72 -22.48 7.21 -2.50
N SER A 73 -22.31 8.42 -1.96
CA SER A 73 -21.01 9.05 -1.75
C SER A 73 -20.14 8.23 -0.80
N SER A 74 -20.75 7.70 0.27
CA SER A 74 -20.10 6.81 1.22
C SER A 74 -19.55 5.54 0.57
N ALA A 75 -20.39 4.84 -0.21
CA ALA A 75 -20.01 3.63 -0.93
C ALA A 75 -18.81 3.87 -1.86
N MET A 76 -18.79 5.02 -2.55
CA MET A 76 -17.69 5.40 -3.43
C MET A 76 -16.39 5.67 -2.67
N ILE A 77 -16.46 6.34 -1.52
CA ILE A 77 -15.30 6.60 -0.66
C ILE A 77 -14.73 5.29 -0.11
N ILE A 78 -15.58 4.39 0.38
CA ILE A 78 -15.17 3.07 0.86
C ILE A 78 -14.52 2.29 -0.28
N PHE A 79 -15.13 2.28 -1.47
CA PHE A 79 -14.57 1.62 -2.66
C PHE A 79 -13.16 2.11 -3.01
N MET A 80 -12.92 3.43 -2.99
CA MET A 80 -11.58 3.99 -3.21
C MET A 80 -10.58 3.54 -2.13
N GLY A 81 -11.02 3.39 -0.88
CA GLY A 81 -10.26 2.78 0.20
C GLY A 81 -9.86 1.34 -0.12
N VAL A 82 -10.79 0.52 -0.64
CA VAL A 82 -10.54 -0.88 -1.04
C VAL A 82 -9.51 -0.97 -2.16
N VAL A 83 -9.68 -0.16 -3.21
CA VAL A 83 -8.74 -0.10 -4.34
C VAL A 83 -7.35 0.27 -3.84
N SER A 84 -7.25 1.24 -2.93
CA SER A 84 -5.97 1.65 -2.34
C SER A 84 -5.31 0.53 -1.54
N LEU A 85 -6.09 -0.22 -0.75
CA LEU A 85 -5.60 -1.40 -0.02
C LEU A 85 -5.11 -2.51 -0.96
N ALA A 86 -5.82 -2.75 -2.06
CA ALA A 86 -5.40 -3.72 -3.07
C ALA A 86 -4.08 -3.29 -3.74
N VAL A 87 -3.91 -2.00 -4.05
CA VAL A 87 -2.67 -1.46 -4.60
C VAL A 87 -1.52 -1.60 -3.61
N ILE A 88 -1.73 -1.29 -2.33
CA ILE A 88 -0.72 -1.47 -1.27
C ILE A 88 -0.26 -2.92 -1.19
N TYR A 89 -1.20 -3.86 -1.20
CA TYR A 89 -0.89 -5.29 -1.19
C TYR A 89 -0.02 -5.69 -2.40
N CYS A 90 -0.40 -5.25 -3.61
CA CYS A 90 0.38 -5.51 -4.81
C CYS A 90 1.78 -4.90 -4.74
N LEU A 91 1.92 -3.69 -4.20
CA LEU A 91 3.23 -3.03 -4.03
C LEU A 91 4.13 -3.80 -3.06
N PHE A 92 3.59 -4.26 -1.93
CA PHE A 92 4.37 -5.04 -0.96
C PHE A 92 4.76 -6.41 -1.49
N ARG A 93 3.83 -7.13 -2.13
CA ARG A 93 4.15 -8.41 -2.80
C ARG A 93 5.15 -8.23 -3.96
N GLY A 94 5.03 -7.13 -4.69
CA GLY A 94 5.99 -6.76 -5.73
C GLY A 94 7.39 -6.47 -5.16
N ALA A 95 7.46 -5.80 -4.00
CA ALA A 95 8.72 -5.55 -3.32
C ALA A 95 9.40 -6.84 -2.83
N GLU A 96 8.64 -7.77 -2.24
CA GLU A 96 9.13 -9.10 -1.84
C GLU A 96 9.70 -9.86 -3.04
N PHE A 97 8.99 -9.85 -4.18
CA PHE A 97 9.47 -10.49 -5.40
C PHE A 97 10.75 -9.86 -5.95
N MET A 98 10.83 -8.53 -5.95
CA MET A 98 12.02 -7.81 -6.42
C MET A 98 13.23 -8.07 -5.51
N GLU A 99 13.01 -8.17 -4.20
CA GLU A 99 14.07 -8.53 -3.26
C GLU A 99 14.52 -9.99 -3.42
N ALA A 100 13.59 -10.93 -3.57
CA ALA A 100 13.94 -12.33 -3.84
C ALA A 100 14.80 -12.46 -5.11
N LYS A 101 14.47 -11.70 -6.16
CA LYS A 101 15.29 -11.61 -7.37
C LYS A 101 16.65 -10.96 -7.13
N ALA A 102 16.74 -10.00 -6.23
CA ALA A 102 18.02 -9.40 -5.85
C ALA A 102 18.90 -10.39 -5.09
N VAL A 103 18.33 -11.21 -4.21
CA VAL A 103 19.03 -12.29 -3.48
C VAL A 103 19.53 -13.37 -4.43
N GLU A 104 18.71 -13.81 -5.39
CA GLU A 104 19.11 -14.81 -6.39
C GLU A 104 20.27 -14.35 -7.29
N LEU A 105 20.46 -13.04 -7.45
CA LEU A 105 21.47 -12.43 -8.31
C LEU A 105 22.67 -11.87 -7.53
N ASP A 106 22.68 -12.01 -6.20
CA ASP A 106 23.78 -11.53 -5.36
C ASP A 106 24.79 -12.66 -5.15
N ASP A 107 25.84 -12.66 -5.95
CA ASP A 107 26.91 -13.65 -5.90
C ASP A 107 27.97 -13.36 -4.81
N ARG A 108 27.71 -12.40 -3.92
CA ARG A 108 28.65 -11.96 -2.88
C ARG A 108 28.61 -12.88 -1.66
N GLU A 109 29.79 -13.32 -1.20
CA GLU A 109 29.93 -14.10 0.05
C GLU A 109 29.87 -13.22 1.31
N VAL A 110 30.33 -11.96 1.21
CA VAL A 110 30.33 -10.97 2.30
C VAL A 110 29.65 -9.69 1.81
N PHE A 111 28.52 -9.33 2.42
CA PHE A 111 27.67 -8.23 1.98
C PHE A 111 28.24 -6.83 2.28
N ASP A 112 29.08 -6.74 3.31
CA ASP A 112 29.66 -5.50 3.84
C ASP A 112 31.07 -5.20 3.31
N ASP A 113 31.56 -5.99 2.34
CA ASP A 113 32.88 -5.78 1.77
C ASP A 113 32.87 -4.53 0.85
N PRO A 114 33.57 -3.43 1.21
CA PRO A 114 33.60 -2.22 0.41
C PRO A 114 34.30 -2.42 -0.94
N ASP A 115 35.14 -3.44 -1.08
CA ASP A 115 35.87 -3.73 -2.31
C ASP A 115 35.00 -4.47 -3.34
N PHE A 116 33.90 -5.10 -2.89
CA PHE A 116 32.95 -5.82 -3.74
C PHE A 116 31.52 -5.26 -3.62
N PRO A 117 31.25 -4.07 -4.19
CA PRO A 117 29.92 -3.48 -4.16
C PRO A 117 28.88 -4.33 -4.92
N PRO A 118 27.59 -4.24 -4.56
CA PRO A 118 26.54 -5.00 -5.24
C PRO A 118 26.48 -4.65 -6.72
N SER A 119 26.26 -5.68 -7.54
CA SER A 119 26.14 -5.53 -8.99
C SER A 119 25.06 -4.50 -9.36
N VAL A 120 25.21 -3.86 -10.52
CA VAL A 120 24.25 -2.85 -10.99
C VAL A 120 22.82 -3.41 -11.08
N GLN A 121 22.68 -4.70 -11.37
CA GLN A 121 21.38 -5.37 -11.44
C GLN A 121 20.75 -5.56 -10.05
N VAL A 122 21.50 -6.09 -9.09
CA VAL A 122 21.07 -6.24 -7.68
C VAL A 122 20.63 -4.89 -7.11
N ARG A 123 21.45 -3.85 -7.32
CA ARG A 123 21.13 -2.49 -6.85
C ARG A 123 19.85 -1.94 -7.48
N ARG A 124 19.55 -2.24 -8.74
CA ARG A 124 18.30 -1.81 -9.41
C ARG A 124 17.07 -2.51 -8.82
N TYR A 125 17.16 -3.80 -8.54
CA TYR A 125 16.07 -4.55 -7.92
C TYR A 125 15.79 -4.04 -6.50
N MET A 126 16.83 -3.79 -5.71
CA MET A 126 16.72 -3.20 -4.37
C MET A 126 16.12 -1.78 -4.40
N GLN A 127 16.54 -0.92 -5.35
CA GLN A 127 15.93 0.40 -5.52
C GLN A 127 14.43 0.33 -5.83
N ARG A 128 14.02 -0.62 -6.68
CA ARG A 128 12.60 -0.84 -7.02
C ARG A 128 11.82 -1.33 -5.81
N ALA A 129 12.35 -2.29 -5.05
CA ALA A 129 11.74 -2.79 -3.83
C ALA A 129 11.55 -1.66 -2.79
N ILE A 130 12.59 -0.87 -2.52
CA ILE A 130 12.53 0.28 -1.60
C ILE A 130 11.47 1.29 -2.04
N PHE A 131 11.44 1.62 -3.33
CA PHE A 131 10.45 2.56 -3.87
C PHE A 131 9.02 2.04 -3.69
N MET A 132 8.76 0.76 -3.98
CA MET A 132 7.45 0.14 -3.80
C MET A 132 7.00 0.16 -2.33
N ILE A 133 7.91 -0.13 -1.40
CA ILE A 133 7.62 -0.08 0.05
C ILE A 133 7.28 1.34 0.50
N GLN A 134 8.10 2.33 0.12
CA GLN A 134 7.85 3.73 0.48
C GLN A 134 6.55 4.27 -0.11
N LEU A 135 6.22 3.85 -1.35
CA LEU A 135 4.94 4.21 -1.97
C LEU A 135 3.77 3.56 -1.24
N GLY A 136 3.88 2.28 -0.89
CA GLY A 136 2.88 1.54 -0.11
C GLY A 136 2.59 2.22 1.23
N TYR A 137 3.62 2.59 2.00
CA TYR A 137 3.44 3.29 3.29
C TYR A 137 2.69 4.61 3.17
N ARG A 138 2.90 5.38 2.09
CA ARG A 138 2.14 6.63 1.88
C ARG A 138 0.68 6.39 1.53
N LEU A 139 0.40 5.31 0.81
CA LEU A 139 -0.96 4.93 0.46
C LEU A 139 -1.74 4.39 1.66
N VAL A 140 -1.08 3.81 2.67
CA VAL A 140 -1.73 3.33 3.90
C VAL A 140 -2.50 4.45 4.59
N SER A 141 -1.92 5.64 4.72
CA SER A 141 -2.59 6.80 5.33
C SER A 141 -3.84 7.21 4.55
N PHE A 142 -3.75 7.22 3.21
CA PHE A 142 -4.89 7.54 2.34
C PHE A 142 -6.00 6.49 2.47
N ALA A 143 -5.65 5.20 2.42
CA ALA A 143 -6.60 4.11 2.59
C ALA A 143 -7.31 4.19 3.96
N GLY A 144 -6.58 4.48 5.03
CA GLY A 144 -7.14 4.65 6.37
C GLY A 144 -8.15 5.80 6.44
N ILE A 145 -7.83 6.95 5.82
CA ILE A 145 -8.74 8.11 5.75
C ILE A 145 -10.02 7.74 4.98
N CYS A 146 -9.89 7.09 3.83
CA CYS A 146 -11.05 6.67 3.04
C CYS A 146 -11.98 5.74 3.84
N VAL A 147 -11.43 4.74 4.54
CA VAL A 147 -12.26 3.81 5.32
C VAL A 147 -12.96 4.53 6.48
N VAL A 148 -12.26 5.38 7.24
CA VAL A 148 -12.84 6.10 8.38
C VAL A 148 -13.92 7.08 7.93
N ILE A 149 -13.64 7.90 6.91
CA ILE A 149 -14.63 8.86 6.39
C ILE A 149 -15.84 8.12 5.82
N GLY A 150 -15.61 7.05 5.06
CA GLY A 150 -16.66 6.20 4.53
C GLY A 150 -17.61 5.72 5.64
N ILE A 151 -17.07 5.12 6.70
CA ILE A 151 -17.85 4.65 7.85
C ILE A 151 -18.69 5.78 8.47
N ILE A 152 -18.11 6.97 8.69
CA ILE A 152 -18.82 8.12 9.23
C ILE A 152 -20.00 8.52 8.34
N PHE A 153 -19.81 8.52 7.02
CA PHE A 153 -20.88 8.84 6.06
C PHE A 153 -21.96 7.75 5.99
N VAL A 154 -21.61 6.47 6.21
CA VAL A 154 -22.61 5.40 6.36
C VAL A 154 -23.50 5.70 7.57
N PHE A 155 -22.91 5.97 8.74
CA PHE A 155 -23.68 6.30 9.94
C PHE A 155 -24.54 7.54 9.74
N LYS A 156 -24.00 8.58 9.10
CA LYS A 156 -24.76 9.80 8.78
C LYS A 156 -25.95 9.50 7.87
N GLY A 157 -25.74 8.69 6.82
CA GLY A 157 -26.82 8.25 5.93
C GLY A 157 -27.89 7.44 6.65
N MET A 158 -27.49 6.55 7.57
CA MET A 158 -28.43 5.79 8.41
C MET A 158 -29.24 6.65 9.37
N TYR A 159 -28.67 7.73 9.92
CA TYR A 159 -29.41 8.67 10.76
C TYR A 159 -30.35 9.60 9.96
N ALA A 160 -30.16 9.71 8.65
CA ALA A 160 -30.98 10.53 7.76
C ALA A 160 -32.11 9.74 7.06
N MET A 161 -32.11 8.41 7.19
CA MET A 161 -33.23 7.52 6.84
C MET A 161 -34.29 7.56 7.93
#